data_AF-A0A9P3LIN2-F1
#
_entry.id   AF-A0A9P3LIN2-F1
#
_cell.length_a   1.000
_cell.length_b   1.000
_cell.length_c   1.000
_cell.angle_alpha   90.00
_cell.angle_beta   90.00
_cell.angle_gamma   90.00
#
_symmetry.space_group_name_H-M   'P 1'
#
loop_
_entity.id
_entity.type
_entity.pdbx_description
1 polymer ?
#
loop_
_entity_poly.entity_id
_entity_poly.type
_entity_poly.pdbx_seq_one_letter_code
_entity_poly.pdbx_strand_id
1 'polypeptide(L)'
;MSLDPNDAERIVTYLNAQLQAVWIRARDASRRLGRGAIPLKSRQAIAPVTYSLEGQVGDNAGAPGRLRFEIQLDPPQLDVVCGHTAVFKLNVVKACFTLADSGSEEVIPKSEITFKMGYQMKDGVIAAKRWKRFHLDYPNARLVHMYPPVARGQETFELHLRRYLSFLHSGKHSTLFCPVASSNESRSCTIDFTRSAKSPPAALSVHGVAVADINSCLRRSWLVASTMPKFEDEKAVDNTKLSLRMWKSKTMIEGKDVQYEITLGAPELSAQLSTDLKTARVHPSGSSAIGRWPYS
;
A
#
# COMPACT_ATOMS: atom_id res chain seq x y z
N MET A 1 -32.58 1.67 10.07
CA MET A 1 -31.29 1.11 9.60
C MET A 1 -30.73 2.06 8.55
N SER A 2 -29.77 2.91 8.91
CA SER A 2 -29.06 3.72 7.92
C SER A 2 -28.10 2.82 7.14
N LEU A 3 -28.35 2.65 5.84
CA LEU A 3 -27.37 2.09 4.92
C LEU A 3 -26.16 3.01 4.94
N ASP A 4 -25.04 2.55 5.50
CA ASP A 4 -23.78 3.26 5.38
C ASP A 4 -23.45 3.39 3.87
N PRO A 5 -23.36 4.60 3.31
CA PRO A 5 -23.16 4.79 1.87
C PRO A 5 -21.77 4.36 1.38
N ASN A 6 -20.91 3.85 2.27
CA ASN A 6 -19.55 3.48 1.96
C ASN A 6 -19.36 1.96 1.79
N ASP A 7 -19.27 1.51 0.54
CA ASP A 7 -19.07 0.09 0.21
C ASP A 7 -17.60 -0.38 0.25
N ALA A 8 -16.66 0.42 0.77
CA ALA A 8 -15.24 0.08 0.68
C ALA A 8 -14.89 -1.26 1.37
N GLU A 9 -15.47 -1.60 2.52
CA GLU A 9 -15.24 -2.91 3.16
C GLU A 9 -15.73 -4.08 2.29
N ARG A 10 -16.93 -3.93 1.70
CA ARG A 10 -17.49 -4.94 0.80
C ARG A 10 -16.61 -5.13 -0.43
N ILE A 11 -16.03 -4.04 -0.94
CA ILE A 11 -15.10 -4.08 -2.06
C ILE A 11 -13.80 -4.78 -1.67
N VAL A 12 -13.20 -4.46 -0.53
CA VAL A 12 -11.98 -5.16 -0.06
C VAL A 12 -12.25 -6.66 0.11
N THR A 13 -13.40 -7.03 0.67
CA THR A 13 -13.83 -8.43 0.79
C THR A 13 -13.93 -9.11 -0.59
N TYR A 14 -14.52 -8.43 -1.57
CA TYR A 14 -14.63 -8.93 -2.94
C TYR A 14 -13.27 -9.06 -3.65
N LEU A 15 -12.36 -8.11 -3.44
CA LEU A 15 -10.99 -8.16 -3.98
C LEU A 15 -10.22 -9.35 -3.41
N ASN A 16 -10.31 -9.59 -2.09
CA ASN A 16 -9.70 -10.76 -1.46
C ASN A 16 -10.32 -12.08 -1.95
N ALA A 17 -11.63 -12.13 -2.16
CA ALA A 17 -12.28 -13.32 -2.73
C ALA A 17 -11.75 -13.65 -4.15
N GLN A 18 -11.48 -12.64 -4.99
CA GLN A 18 -10.85 -12.85 -6.29
C GLN A 18 -9.41 -13.35 -6.16
N LEU A 19 -8.61 -12.75 -5.28
CA LEU A 19 -7.23 -13.20 -5.02
C LEU A 19 -7.21 -14.66 -4.55
N GLN A 20 -8.10 -15.03 -3.64
CA GLN A 20 -8.30 -16.39 -3.18
C GLN A 20 -8.65 -17.34 -4.34
N ALA A 21 -9.59 -16.94 -5.21
CA ALA A 21 -9.98 -17.75 -6.36
C ALA A 21 -8.83 -17.96 -7.35
N VAL A 22 -8.03 -16.92 -7.61
CA VAL A 22 -6.82 -17.00 -8.44
C VAL A 22 -5.79 -17.93 -7.81
N TRP A 23 -5.56 -17.82 -6.50
CA TRP A 23 -4.65 -18.70 -5.76
C TRP A 23 -5.10 -20.17 -5.79
N ILE A 24 -6.39 -20.46 -5.58
CA ILE A 24 -6.92 -21.84 -5.64
C ILE A 24 -6.66 -22.43 -7.03
N ARG A 25 -6.97 -21.67 -8.09
CA ARG A 25 -6.72 -22.11 -9.48
C ARG A 25 -5.23 -22.34 -9.74
N ALA A 26 -4.37 -21.44 -9.29
CA ALA A 26 -2.92 -21.56 -9.39
C ALA A 26 -2.41 -22.82 -8.68
N ARG A 27 -2.96 -23.13 -7.49
CA ARG A 27 -2.57 -24.29 -6.67
C ARG A 27 -2.96 -25.58 -7.35
N ASP A 28 -4.18 -25.65 -7.86
CA ASP A 28 -4.69 -26.83 -8.53
C ASP A 28 -3.94 -27.06 -9.85
N ALA A 29 -3.59 -26.00 -10.58
CA ALA A 29 -2.72 -26.09 -11.75
C ALA A 29 -1.31 -26.58 -11.39
N SER A 30 -0.71 -26.07 -10.30
CA SER A 30 0.61 -26.51 -9.83
C SER A 30 0.64 -28.00 -9.48
N ARG A 31 -0.45 -28.53 -8.90
CA ARG A 31 -0.56 -29.97 -8.58
C ARG A 31 -0.62 -30.84 -9.84
N ARG A 32 -1.25 -30.36 -10.91
CA ARG A 32 -1.41 -31.10 -12.17
C ARG A 32 -0.13 -31.13 -13.02
N LEU A 33 0.69 -30.08 -12.95
CA LEU A 33 1.87 -29.92 -13.82
C LEU A 33 3.08 -30.79 -13.43
N GLY A 34 3.05 -31.46 -12.27
CA GLY A 34 4.13 -32.33 -11.81
C GLY A 34 5.46 -31.59 -11.58
N ARG A 35 6.56 -32.33 -11.41
CA ARG A 35 7.93 -31.79 -11.23
C ARG A 35 8.69 -31.61 -12.56
N GLY A 36 7.97 -31.34 -13.65
CA GLY A 36 8.56 -31.16 -14.99
C GLY A 36 8.91 -29.70 -15.31
N ALA A 37 9.51 -29.48 -16.49
CA ALA A 37 9.75 -28.14 -17.00
C ALA A 37 8.41 -27.44 -17.32
N ILE A 38 8.03 -26.47 -16.48
CA ILE A 38 6.77 -25.75 -16.63
C ILE A 38 6.92 -24.65 -17.70
N PRO A 39 6.09 -24.63 -18.76
CA PRO A 39 6.10 -23.56 -19.77
C PRO A 39 5.88 -22.18 -19.14
N LEU A 40 6.45 -21.11 -19.72
CA LEU A 40 6.38 -19.76 -19.16
C LEU A 40 4.94 -19.28 -18.87
N LYS A 41 3.98 -19.55 -19.78
CA LYS A 41 2.56 -19.22 -19.57
C LYS A 41 1.98 -19.95 -18.35
N SER A 42 2.35 -21.21 -18.17
CA SER A 42 1.96 -22.01 -17.00
C SER A 42 2.66 -21.52 -15.72
N ARG A 43 3.91 -21.03 -15.81
CA ARG A 43 4.63 -20.40 -14.68
C ARG A 43 3.90 -19.15 -14.18
N GLN A 44 3.41 -18.31 -15.09
CA GLN A 44 2.61 -17.14 -14.73
C GLN A 44 1.32 -17.55 -14.01
N ALA A 45 0.65 -18.61 -14.46
CA ALA A 45 -0.59 -19.08 -13.83
C ALA A 45 -0.39 -19.64 -12.42
N ILE A 46 0.75 -20.27 -12.12
CA ILE A 46 1.04 -20.87 -10.80
C ILE A 46 1.77 -19.92 -9.83
N ALA A 47 2.29 -18.79 -10.34
CA ALA A 47 3.06 -17.80 -9.59
C ALA A 47 2.43 -17.36 -8.25
N PRO A 48 1.10 -17.25 -8.13
CA PRO A 48 0.47 -16.92 -6.84
C PRO A 48 0.74 -17.94 -5.73
N VAL A 49 1.19 -19.16 -6.05
CA VAL A 49 1.40 -20.27 -5.10
C VAL A 49 2.87 -20.65 -5.00
N THR A 50 3.52 -20.83 -6.15
CA THR A 50 4.92 -21.20 -6.21
C THR A 50 5.62 -20.38 -7.29
N TYR A 51 6.77 -19.84 -6.95
CA TYR A 51 7.63 -19.16 -7.91
C TYR A 51 9.05 -19.67 -7.77
N SER A 52 9.64 -20.09 -8.89
CA SER A 52 11.04 -20.44 -8.97
C SER A 52 11.75 -19.63 -10.05
N LEU A 53 12.92 -19.14 -9.71
CA LEU A 53 13.83 -18.46 -10.61
C LEU A 53 15.16 -19.19 -10.57
N GLU A 54 15.62 -19.62 -11.73
CA GLU A 54 16.95 -20.16 -11.92
C GLU A 54 17.65 -19.27 -12.95
N GLY A 55 18.70 -18.58 -12.51
CA GLY A 55 19.57 -17.78 -13.38
C GLY A 55 20.97 -18.37 -13.40
N GLN A 56 21.61 -18.35 -14.58
CA GLN A 56 23.06 -18.44 -14.65
C GLN A 56 23.63 -17.05 -14.36
N VAL A 57 24.53 -16.97 -13.38
CA VAL A 57 25.39 -15.78 -13.20
C VAL A 57 26.45 -15.86 -14.30
N GLY A 58 26.67 -14.75 -15.00
CA GLY A 58 27.47 -14.69 -16.23
C GLY A 58 28.87 -15.32 -16.14
N ASP A 59 29.29 -15.81 -17.29
CA ASP A 59 30.37 -16.76 -17.63
C ASP A 59 31.82 -16.40 -17.27
N ASN A 60 32.07 -15.48 -16.34
CA ASN A 60 33.44 -15.08 -16.01
C ASN A 60 34.05 -16.02 -14.96
N ALA A 61 34.50 -17.17 -15.47
CA ALA A 61 35.61 -18.01 -15.01
C ALA A 61 35.78 -18.15 -13.49
N GLY A 62 35.18 -19.21 -12.90
CA GLY A 62 35.72 -19.77 -11.66
C GLY A 62 34.73 -20.41 -10.68
N ALA A 63 33.45 -20.52 -11.01
CA ALA A 63 32.46 -21.51 -10.53
C ALA A 63 31.05 -20.90 -10.71
N PRO A 64 30.18 -21.46 -11.56
CA PRO A 64 28.84 -20.92 -11.75
C PRO A 64 27.97 -21.22 -10.52
N GLY A 65 27.93 -20.30 -9.57
CA GLY A 65 26.87 -20.26 -8.56
C GLY A 65 25.54 -20.02 -9.27
N ARG A 66 24.73 -21.06 -9.44
CA ARG A 66 23.39 -20.94 -10.03
C ARG A 66 22.51 -20.18 -9.04
N LEU A 67 22.13 -18.95 -9.38
CA LEU A 67 21.17 -18.20 -8.59
C LEU A 67 19.82 -18.91 -8.69
N ARG A 68 19.47 -19.58 -7.60
CA ARG A 68 18.18 -20.22 -7.37
C ARG A 68 17.40 -19.42 -6.35
N PHE A 69 16.15 -19.15 -6.67
CA PHE A 69 15.13 -18.69 -5.73
C PHE A 69 13.90 -19.56 -5.90
N GLU A 70 13.34 -20.04 -4.80
CA GLU A 70 12.10 -20.80 -4.76
C GLU A 70 11.27 -20.32 -3.58
N ILE A 71 10.00 -20.00 -3.81
CA ILE A 71 9.09 -19.54 -2.76
C ILE A 71 7.75 -20.25 -2.90
N GLN A 72 7.21 -20.70 -1.78
CA GLN A 72 5.89 -21.30 -1.63
C GLN A 72 5.04 -20.41 -0.73
N LEU A 73 3.83 -20.10 -1.18
CA LEU A 73 2.94 -19.11 -0.58
C LEU A 73 1.58 -19.70 -0.21
N ASP A 74 1.10 -19.32 0.96
CA ASP A 74 -0.31 -19.38 1.34
C ASP A 74 -1.10 -18.28 0.59
N PRO A 75 -2.45 -18.29 0.66
CA PRO A 75 -3.24 -17.29 -0.06
C PRO A 75 -2.85 -15.86 0.35
N PRO A 76 -2.61 -14.96 -0.63
CA PRO A 76 -2.26 -13.58 -0.35
C PRO A 76 -3.49 -12.81 0.15
N GLN A 77 -3.25 -11.76 0.91
CA GLN A 77 -4.29 -10.86 1.40
C GLN A 77 -4.04 -9.43 0.94
N LEU A 78 -5.12 -8.71 0.67
CA LEU A 78 -5.09 -7.31 0.29
C LEU A 78 -5.91 -6.50 1.28
N ASP A 79 -5.32 -5.42 1.77
CA ASP A 79 -6.03 -4.42 2.55
C ASP A 79 -5.87 -3.04 1.88
N VAL A 80 -6.90 -2.20 1.98
CA VAL A 80 -6.88 -0.87 1.36
C VAL A 80 -6.84 0.18 2.45
N VAL A 81 -5.77 0.96 2.42
CA VAL A 81 -5.41 1.91 3.47
C VAL A 81 -6.13 3.24 3.29
N CYS A 82 -6.16 3.73 2.07
CA CYS A 82 -6.79 4.98 1.67
C CYS A 82 -7.01 4.96 0.15
N GLY A 83 -7.58 6.02 -0.42
CA GLY A 83 -7.95 6.10 -1.85
C GLY A 83 -6.83 5.87 -2.88
N HIS A 84 -5.56 5.79 -2.47
CA HIS A 84 -4.41 5.58 -3.36
C HIS A 84 -3.37 4.60 -2.81
N THR A 85 -3.58 3.99 -1.64
CA THR A 85 -2.61 3.10 -1.00
C THR A 85 -3.26 1.78 -0.61
N ALA A 86 -2.59 0.68 -0.93
CA ALA A 86 -2.95 -0.65 -0.49
C ALA A 86 -1.77 -1.35 0.21
N VAL A 87 -2.12 -2.36 0.98
CA VAL A 87 -1.20 -3.24 1.69
C VAL A 87 -1.44 -4.66 1.20
N PHE A 88 -0.39 -5.30 0.70
CA PHE A 88 -0.41 -6.65 0.16
C PHE A 88 0.43 -7.55 1.07
N LYS A 89 -0.24 -8.51 1.71
CA LYS A 89 0.38 -9.48 2.62
C LYS A 89 0.62 -10.79 1.91
N LEU A 90 1.85 -11.28 2.00
CA LEU A 90 2.29 -12.58 1.52
C LEU A 90 2.63 -13.45 2.72
N ASN A 91 1.94 -14.59 2.83
CA ASN A 91 2.22 -15.61 3.83
C ASN A 91 3.14 -16.66 3.19
N VAL A 92 4.42 -16.61 3.53
CA VAL A 92 5.44 -17.55 3.05
C VAL A 92 5.35 -18.83 3.86
N VAL A 93 5.10 -19.95 3.19
CA VAL A 93 5.16 -21.29 3.80
C VAL A 93 6.61 -21.74 3.90
N LYS A 94 7.36 -21.56 2.81
CA LYS A 94 8.78 -21.87 2.70
C LYS A 94 9.39 -21.01 1.60
N ALA A 95 10.57 -20.47 1.84
CA ALA A 95 11.40 -19.90 0.78
C ALA A 95 12.82 -20.43 0.86
N CYS A 96 13.47 -20.53 -0.29
CA CYS A 96 14.83 -20.99 -0.45
C CYS A 96 15.53 -20.10 -1.46
N PHE A 97 16.71 -19.59 -1.15
CA PHE A 97 17.47 -18.75 -2.08
C PHE A 97 18.96 -18.96 -1.92
N THR A 98 19.71 -18.72 -2.98
CA THR A 98 21.18 -18.76 -2.96
C THR A 98 21.72 -17.35 -2.78
N LEU A 99 22.68 -17.22 -1.88
CA LEU A 99 23.37 -15.96 -1.66
C LEU A 99 24.39 -15.72 -2.77
N ALA A 100 24.46 -14.48 -3.23
CA ALA A 100 25.32 -14.10 -4.36
C ALA A 100 26.82 -14.12 -4.00
N ASP A 101 27.16 -13.87 -2.74
CA ASP A 101 28.53 -13.80 -2.23
C ASP A 101 29.13 -15.18 -1.94
N SER A 102 28.36 -16.07 -1.31
CA SER A 102 28.86 -17.38 -0.88
C SER A 102 28.38 -18.54 -1.75
N GLY A 103 27.34 -18.34 -2.57
CA GLY A 103 26.63 -19.43 -3.25
C GLY A 103 25.87 -20.37 -2.31
N SER A 104 25.89 -20.09 -0.99
CA SER A 104 25.21 -20.94 -0.01
C SER A 104 23.70 -20.74 -0.08
N GLU A 105 22.97 -21.83 0.15
CA GLU A 105 21.52 -21.83 0.16
C GLU A 105 20.99 -21.42 1.55
N GLU A 106 20.09 -20.45 1.57
CA GLU A 106 19.39 -19.95 2.75
C GLU A 106 17.93 -20.37 2.68
N VAL A 107 17.43 -20.92 3.79
CA VAL A 107 16.04 -21.36 3.93
C VAL A 107 15.32 -20.41 4.86
N ILE A 108 14.30 -19.72 4.34
CA ILE A 108 13.42 -18.88 5.14
C ILE A 108 12.26 -19.73 5.64
N PRO A 109 12.06 -19.82 6.98
CA PRO A 109 10.93 -20.54 7.55
C PRO A 109 9.61 -19.82 7.25
N LYS A 110 8.50 -20.35 7.78
CA LYS A 110 7.20 -19.71 7.67
C LYS A 110 7.27 -18.26 8.12
N SER A 111 6.93 -17.33 7.23
CA SER A 111 7.12 -15.90 7.44
C SER A 111 5.95 -15.10 6.87
N GLU A 112 5.63 -13.97 7.49
CA GLU A 112 4.70 -12.98 6.96
C GLU A 112 5.50 -11.82 6.36
N ILE A 113 5.15 -11.43 5.14
CA ILE A 113 5.79 -10.35 4.40
C ILE A 113 4.72 -9.37 3.97
N THR A 114 4.88 -8.10 4.31
CA THR A 114 3.93 -7.06 3.95
C THR A 114 4.55 -6.02 3.03
N PHE A 115 3.88 -5.76 1.90
CA PHE A 115 4.20 -4.69 0.97
C PHE A 115 3.18 -3.57 1.05
N LYS A 116 3.65 -2.33 0.99
CA LYS A 116 2.83 -1.14 0.77
C LYS A 116 3.01 -0.69 -0.67
N MET A 117 1.92 -0.39 -1.36
CA MET A 117 1.96 0.03 -2.77
C MET A 117 0.84 1.00 -3.10
N GLY A 118 1.04 1.72 -4.21
CA GLY A 118 -0.04 2.49 -4.83
C GLY A 118 -1.04 1.59 -5.54
N TYR A 119 -2.22 2.12 -5.80
CA TYR A 119 -3.14 1.50 -6.75
C TYR A 119 -3.90 2.55 -7.56
N GLN A 120 -4.46 2.13 -8.69
CA GLN A 120 -5.33 2.95 -9.53
C GLN A 120 -6.67 2.25 -9.68
N MET A 121 -7.75 3.03 -9.54
CA MET A 121 -9.09 2.59 -9.94
C MET A 121 -9.46 3.25 -11.26
N LYS A 122 -9.86 2.45 -12.24
CA LYS A 122 -10.32 2.94 -13.54
C LYS A 122 -11.70 2.40 -13.83
N ASP A 123 -12.63 3.28 -14.20
CA ASP A 123 -13.92 2.86 -14.69
C ASP A 123 -13.77 2.18 -16.06
N GLY A 124 -14.63 1.20 -16.30
CA GLY A 124 -14.72 0.49 -17.57
C GLY A 124 -16.17 0.14 -17.90
N VAL A 125 -16.42 -0.08 -19.18
CA VAL A 125 -17.72 -0.57 -19.69
C VAL A 125 -17.45 -1.79 -20.55
N ILE A 126 -18.05 -2.93 -20.20
CA ILE A 126 -18.06 -4.15 -21.02
C ILE A 126 -19.52 -4.58 -21.18
N ALA A 127 -19.99 -4.74 -22.43
CA ALA A 127 -21.35 -5.19 -22.74
C ALA A 127 -22.44 -4.41 -21.97
N ALA A 128 -22.36 -3.08 -22.00
CA ALA A 128 -23.24 -2.13 -21.27
C ALA A 128 -23.21 -2.24 -19.73
N LYS A 129 -22.42 -3.14 -19.14
CA LYS A 129 -22.21 -3.21 -17.70
C LYS A 129 -21.00 -2.36 -17.32
N ARG A 130 -21.20 -1.45 -16.36
CA ARG A 130 -20.12 -0.68 -15.74
C ARG A 130 -19.36 -1.58 -14.77
N TRP A 131 -18.05 -1.45 -14.76
CA TRP A 131 -17.16 -2.14 -13.83
C TRP A 131 -16.04 -1.19 -13.44
N LYS A 132 -15.44 -1.42 -12.26
CA LYS A 132 -14.22 -0.72 -11.86
C LYS A 132 -13.06 -1.69 -11.88
N ARG A 133 -11.97 -1.29 -12.52
CA ARG A 133 -10.70 -2.02 -12.53
C ARG A 133 -9.85 -1.51 -11.37
N PHE A 134 -9.38 -2.42 -10.53
CA PHE A 134 -8.46 -2.12 -9.43
C PHE A 134 -7.08 -2.62 -9.82
N HIS A 135 -6.13 -1.71 -10.04
CA HIS A 135 -4.79 -2.03 -10.53
C HIS A 135 -3.72 -1.74 -9.47
N LEU A 136 -3.05 -2.77 -8.99
CA LEU A 136 -1.98 -2.72 -8.00
C LEU A 136 -0.64 -2.38 -8.64
N ASP A 137 0.08 -1.43 -8.05
CA ASP A 137 1.40 -1.01 -8.51
C ASP A 137 2.52 -1.87 -7.90
N TYR A 138 2.54 -3.16 -8.26
CA TYR A 138 3.55 -4.11 -7.82
C TYR A 138 5.00 -3.68 -8.10
N PRO A 139 5.36 -3.06 -9.25
CA PRO A 139 6.73 -2.61 -9.50
C PRO A 139 7.25 -1.58 -8.49
N ASN A 140 6.37 -0.71 -7.97
CA ASN A 140 6.73 0.32 -6.98
C ASN A 140 6.39 -0.09 -5.53
N ALA A 141 6.09 -1.37 -5.30
CA ALA A 141 5.80 -1.90 -3.97
C ALA A 141 7.02 -1.78 -3.05
N ARG A 142 6.80 -1.29 -1.84
CA ARG A 142 7.81 -1.15 -0.79
C ARG A 142 7.56 -2.19 0.30
N LEU A 143 8.59 -2.95 0.65
CA LEU A 143 8.54 -3.81 1.82
C LEU A 143 8.39 -2.94 3.08
N VAL A 144 7.38 -3.21 3.90
CA VAL A 144 7.16 -2.48 5.17
C VAL A 144 7.30 -3.38 6.39
N HIS A 145 7.13 -4.69 6.21
CA HIS A 145 7.25 -5.64 7.31
C HIS A 145 7.67 -7.02 6.83
N MET A 146 8.46 -7.68 7.66
CA MET A 146 8.87 -9.06 7.50
C MET A 146 9.01 -9.68 8.89
N TYR A 147 8.31 -10.79 9.13
CA TYR A 147 8.38 -11.51 10.40
C TYR A 147 8.35 -13.03 10.20
N PRO A 148 9.29 -13.79 10.79
CA PRO A 148 10.47 -13.32 11.53
C PRO A 148 11.45 -12.54 10.62
N PRO A 149 12.35 -11.72 11.20
CA PRO A 149 13.39 -11.04 10.43
C PRO A 149 14.36 -12.07 9.83
N VAL A 150 14.81 -11.80 8.60
CA VAL A 150 15.78 -12.65 7.90
C VAL A 150 17.19 -12.30 8.38
N ALA A 151 17.81 -13.22 9.12
CA ALA A 151 19.11 -12.97 9.76
C ALA A 151 20.25 -12.76 8.75
N ARG A 152 20.23 -13.47 7.62
CA ARG A 152 21.29 -13.43 6.61
C ARG A 152 20.69 -13.32 5.22
N GLY A 153 21.28 -12.45 4.40
CA GLY A 153 20.86 -12.26 3.00
C GLY A 153 19.52 -11.56 2.82
N GLN A 154 19.09 -10.73 3.79
CA GLN A 154 17.84 -9.98 3.70
C GLN A 154 17.74 -9.19 2.39
N GLU A 155 18.79 -8.47 1.99
CA GLU A 155 18.81 -7.69 0.75
C GLU A 155 18.60 -8.54 -0.50
N THR A 156 19.25 -9.71 -0.57
CA THR A 156 19.10 -10.67 -1.66
C THR A 156 17.67 -11.23 -1.70
N PHE A 157 17.11 -11.58 -0.54
CA PHE A 157 15.74 -12.04 -0.43
C PHE A 157 14.74 -10.95 -0.86
N GLU A 158 14.93 -9.71 -0.41
CA GLU A 158 14.13 -8.55 -0.84
C GLU A 158 14.19 -8.32 -2.35
N LEU A 159 15.38 -8.45 -2.95
CA LEU A 159 15.56 -8.36 -4.40
C LEU A 159 14.75 -9.45 -5.13
N HIS A 160 14.78 -10.69 -4.62
CA HIS A 160 13.98 -11.78 -5.19
C HIS A 160 12.47 -11.54 -5.06
N LEU A 161 12.01 -10.99 -3.94
CA LEU A 161 10.60 -10.62 -3.76
C LEU A 161 10.17 -9.51 -4.72
N ARG A 162 11.03 -8.51 -4.98
CA ARG A 162 10.74 -7.47 -5.99
C ARG A 162 10.64 -8.06 -7.40
N ARG A 163 11.50 -9.02 -7.74
CA ARG A 163 11.42 -9.76 -9.02
C ARG A 163 10.13 -10.57 -9.11
N TYR A 164 9.73 -11.21 -8.02
CA TYR A 164 8.45 -11.92 -7.92
C TYR A 164 7.25 -10.99 -8.16
N LEU A 165 7.19 -9.83 -7.50
CA LEU A 165 6.12 -8.84 -7.70
C LEU A 165 6.09 -8.31 -9.15
N SER A 166 7.26 -8.06 -9.74
CA SER A 166 7.38 -7.68 -11.16
C SER A 166 6.88 -8.78 -12.10
N PHE A 167 7.13 -10.04 -11.74
CA PHE A 167 6.62 -11.20 -12.48
C PHE A 167 5.10 -11.31 -12.39
N LEU A 168 4.51 -11.11 -11.20
CA LEU A 168 3.05 -11.04 -11.02
C LEU A 168 2.43 -9.93 -11.86
N HIS A 169 3.06 -8.76 -11.89
CA HIS A 169 2.61 -7.63 -12.70
C HIS A 169 2.58 -7.98 -14.20
N SER A 170 3.67 -8.58 -14.69
CA SER A 170 3.80 -9.01 -16.09
C SER A 170 2.79 -10.11 -16.45
N GLY A 171 2.44 -10.97 -15.49
CA GLY A 171 1.38 -11.99 -15.60
C GLY A 171 -0.06 -11.46 -15.48
N LYS A 172 -0.25 -10.14 -15.40
CA LYS A 172 -1.56 -9.46 -15.23
C LYS A 172 -2.28 -9.78 -13.90
N HIS A 173 -1.57 -10.31 -12.90
CA HIS A 173 -2.11 -10.54 -11.55
C HIS A 173 -2.23 -9.27 -10.70
N SER A 174 -1.81 -8.12 -11.23
CA SER A 174 -2.00 -6.81 -10.61
C SER A 174 -3.41 -6.25 -10.79
N THR A 175 -4.23 -6.86 -11.66
CA THR A 175 -5.54 -6.33 -12.02
C THR A 175 -6.66 -7.17 -11.40
N LEU A 176 -7.46 -6.53 -10.56
CA LEU A 176 -8.67 -7.07 -9.97
C LEU A 176 -9.88 -6.26 -10.47
N PHE A 177 -11.07 -6.82 -10.31
CA PHE A 177 -12.31 -6.19 -10.75
C PHE A 177 -13.18 -5.88 -9.53
N CYS A 178 -13.83 -4.72 -9.50
CA CYS A 178 -14.84 -4.42 -8.49
C CYS A 178 -16.21 -4.46 -9.16
N PRO A 179 -17.20 -5.14 -8.56
CA PRO A 179 -18.56 -5.10 -9.04
C PRO A 179 -19.07 -3.68 -8.80
N VAL A 180 -19.69 -3.10 -9.82
CA VAL A 180 -20.44 -1.85 -9.62
C VAL A 180 -21.78 -2.23 -9.01
N ALA A 181 -22.25 -1.44 -8.05
CA ALA A 181 -23.59 -1.59 -7.48
C ALA A 181 -24.64 -1.64 -8.61
N SER A 182 -25.63 -2.52 -8.47
CA SER A 182 -26.57 -2.83 -9.55
C SER A 182 -27.30 -1.59 -10.08
N SER A 183 -27.56 -1.60 -11.38
CA SER A 183 -28.01 -0.48 -12.22
C SER A 183 -29.36 0.15 -11.87
N ASN A 184 -30.06 -0.30 -10.82
CA ASN A 184 -31.39 0.20 -10.51
C ASN A 184 -31.38 1.48 -9.67
N GLU A 185 -30.25 1.83 -9.08
CA GLU A 185 -30.11 3.11 -8.38
C GLU A 185 -29.11 3.98 -9.13
N SER A 186 -29.58 5.14 -9.60
CA SER A 186 -28.77 6.22 -10.18
C SER A 186 -27.72 6.79 -9.21
N ARG A 187 -27.56 6.20 -8.02
CA ARG A 187 -26.58 6.60 -7.01
C ARG A 187 -25.24 5.96 -7.33
N SER A 188 -24.28 6.78 -7.72
CA SER A 188 -22.88 6.39 -7.73
C SER A 188 -22.50 5.96 -6.32
N CYS A 189 -22.28 4.67 -6.10
CA CYS A 189 -21.65 4.17 -4.89
C CYS A 189 -20.32 4.91 -4.69
N THR A 190 -20.26 5.79 -3.68
CA THR A 190 -19.04 6.48 -3.27
C THR A 190 -18.19 5.49 -2.50
N ILE A 191 -17.06 5.12 -3.09
CA ILE A 191 -16.10 4.23 -2.44
C ILE A 191 -15.12 5.14 -1.71
N ASP A 192 -15.26 5.23 -0.40
CA ASP A 192 -14.38 6.05 0.41
C ASP A 192 -13.56 5.17 1.36
N PHE A 193 -12.39 4.76 0.88
CA PHE A 193 -11.46 3.98 1.69
C PHE A 193 -10.87 4.77 2.88
N THR A 194 -11.05 6.10 2.95
CA THR A 194 -10.59 6.88 4.11
C THR A 194 -11.46 6.64 5.34
N ARG A 195 -12.74 6.26 5.13
CA ARG A 195 -13.72 6.01 6.19
C ARG A 195 -13.79 4.55 6.65
N SER A 196 -13.27 3.61 5.87
CA SER A 196 -13.37 2.17 6.15
C SER A 196 -12.30 1.62 7.07
N ALA A 197 -11.40 2.48 7.57
CA ALA A 197 -10.59 2.10 8.72
C ALA A 197 -11.54 1.94 9.92
N LYS A 198 -12.16 0.75 10.05
CA LYS A 198 -12.85 0.30 11.25
C LYS A 198 -11.99 0.76 12.40
N SER A 199 -12.51 1.64 13.25
CA SER A 199 -11.78 2.21 14.37
C SER A 199 -11.15 1.04 15.14
N PRO A 200 -9.86 0.76 14.93
CA PRO A 200 -9.23 -0.27 15.72
C PRO A 200 -9.19 0.28 17.15
N PRO A 201 -9.04 -0.58 18.16
CA PRO A 201 -8.81 -0.10 19.51
C PRO A 201 -7.71 0.97 19.45
N ALA A 202 -7.99 2.15 19.98
CA ALA A 202 -7.06 3.26 19.92
C ALA A 202 -5.74 2.77 20.52
N ALA A 203 -4.67 2.73 19.72
CA ALA A 203 -3.37 2.37 20.27
C ALA A 203 -3.05 3.44 21.30
N LEU A 204 -2.87 3.05 22.56
CA LEU A 204 -2.60 4.02 23.63
C LEU A 204 -1.19 4.61 23.49
N SER A 205 -0.27 3.91 22.82
CA SER A 205 1.11 4.35 22.59
C SER A 205 1.68 3.96 21.22
N VAL A 206 2.66 4.74 20.78
CA VAL A 206 3.46 4.57 19.56
C VAL A 206 4.92 4.55 19.96
N HIS A 207 5.63 3.44 19.73
CA HIS A 207 7.03 3.26 20.16
C HIS A 207 7.27 3.60 21.64
N GLY A 208 6.32 3.24 22.51
CA GLY A 208 6.39 3.51 23.96
C GLY A 208 5.96 4.93 24.39
N VAL A 209 5.65 5.82 23.45
CA VAL A 209 5.15 7.17 23.74
C VAL A 209 3.63 7.17 23.68
N ALA A 210 2.94 7.67 24.72
CA ALA A 210 1.49 7.71 24.70
C ALA A 210 0.98 8.64 23.59
N VAL A 211 -0.07 8.23 22.87
CA VAL A 211 -0.65 9.04 21.79
C VAL A 211 -1.16 10.38 22.31
N ALA A 212 -1.67 10.40 23.54
CA ALA A 212 -2.05 11.63 24.23
C ALA A 212 -0.88 12.62 24.35
N ASP A 213 0.33 12.14 24.63
CA ASP A 213 1.53 12.98 24.75
C ASP A 213 1.95 13.54 23.39
N ILE A 214 1.90 12.71 22.33
CA ILE A 214 2.20 13.16 20.97
C ILE A 214 1.18 14.22 20.53
N ASN A 215 -0.12 13.98 20.79
CA ASN A 215 -1.18 14.95 20.50
C ASN A 215 -1.01 16.24 21.29
N SER A 216 -0.62 16.15 22.57
CA SER A 216 -0.33 17.32 23.40
C SER A 216 0.82 18.13 22.81
N CYS A 217 1.90 17.47 22.38
CA CYS A 217 3.04 18.11 21.74
C CYS A 217 2.67 18.78 20.40
N LEU A 218 1.90 18.09 19.56
CA LEU A 218 1.43 18.59 18.28
C LEU A 218 0.48 19.79 18.44
N ARG A 219 -0.47 19.72 19.38
CA ARG A 219 -1.37 20.84 19.71
C ARG A 219 -0.60 22.03 20.25
N ARG A 220 0.40 21.82 21.11
CA ARG A 220 1.26 22.89 21.63
C ARG A 220 2.07 23.54 20.51
N SER A 221 2.67 22.73 19.63
CA SER A 221 3.45 23.22 18.49
C SER A 221 2.57 24.01 17.51
N TRP A 222 1.36 23.52 17.24
CA TRP A 222 0.37 24.24 16.46
C TRP A 222 -0.07 25.55 17.12
N LEU A 223 -0.30 25.56 18.44
CA LEU A 223 -0.69 26.77 19.17
C LEU A 223 0.39 27.84 19.07
N VAL A 224 1.66 27.45 19.25
CA VAL A 224 2.80 28.35 19.06
C VAL A 224 2.86 28.86 17.61
N ALA A 225 2.67 27.99 16.62
CA ALA A 225 2.60 28.41 15.21
C ALA A 225 1.39 29.32 14.91
N SER A 226 0.29 29.16 15.65
CA SER A 226 -0.93 29.97 15.51
C SER A 226 -0.79 31.39 16.05
N THR A 227 0.12 31.60 17.01
CA THR A 227 0.42 32.92 17.59
C THR A 227 1.55 33.64 16.86
N MET A 228 2.32 32.95 16.01
CA MET A 228 3.36 33.60 15.21
C MET A 228 2.76 34.62 14.22
N PRO A 229 3.38 35.82 14.09
CA PRO A 229 2.93 36.81 13.12
C PRO A 229 3.11 36.28 11.69
N LYS A 230 2.16 36.61 10.82
CA LYS A 230 2.20 36.18 9.40
C LYS A 230 3.33 36.84 8.61
N PHE A 231 3.77 38.00 9.09
CA PHE A 231 4.84 38.81 8.53
C PHE A 231 5.58 39.41 9.72
N GLU A 232 6.88 39.13 9.82
CA GLU A 232 7.78 39.83 10.73
C GLU A 232 8.63 40.72 9.83
N ASP A 233 8.61 42.03 10.08
CA ASP A 233 9.37 42.98 9.25
C ASP A 233 10.85 42.56 9.22
N GLU A 234 11.34 42.31 8.01
CA GLU A 234 12.74 42.00 7.63
C GLU A 234 13.37 40.69 8.12
N LYS A 235 12.73 39.88 8.96
CA LYS A 235 13.24 38.55 9.34
C LYS A 235 12.49 37.42 8.65
N ALA A 236 13.24 36.51 8.03
CA ALA A 236 12.70 35.29 7.44
C ALA A 236 12.00 34.46 8.52
N VAL A 237 10.67 34.43 8.49
CA VAL A 237 9.89 33.59 9.39
C VAL A 237 10.22 32.13 9.12
N ASP A 238 10.36 31.34 10.17
CA ASP A 238 10.58 29.90 10.10
C ASP A 238 9.38 29.20 9.43
N ASN A 239 9.47 29.03 8.11
CA ASN A 239 8.41 28.44 7.29
C ASN A 239 8.02 27.03 7.76
N THR A 240 8.94 26.30 8.40
CA THR A 240 8.65 24.97 8.94
C THR A 240 7.61 25.03 10.05
N LYS A 241 7.68 26.03 10.93
CA LYS A 241 6.69 26.21 12.01
C LYS A 241 5.34 26.70 11.48
N LEU A 242 5.35 27.62 10.51
CA LEU A 242 4.12 28.11 9.87
C LEU A 242 3.35 27.01 9.14
N SER A 243 4.04 26.01 8.58
CA SER A 243 3.42 24.90 7.85
C SER A 243 2.45 24.04 8.69
N LEU A 244 2.59 24.05 10.01
CA LEU A 244 1.68 23.33 10.91
C LEU A 244 0.29 23.97 10.98
N ARG A 245 0.21 25.30 10.83
CA ARG A 245 -1.03 26.07 10.92
C ARG A 245 -1.62 26.35 9.55
N MET A 246 -0.78 26.52 8.54
CA MET A 246 -1.19 27.16 7.30
C MET A 246 -0.55 26.50 6.10
N TRP A 247 -1.38 26.18 5.11
CA TRP A 247 -0.91 25.74 3.81
C TRP A 247 -1.24 26.79 2.76
N LYS A 248 -0.22 27.25 2.04
CA LYS A 248 -0.33 28.20 0.93
C LYS A 248 0.04 27.49 -0.35
N SER A 249 -0.76 27.68 -1.39
CA SER A 249 -0.41 27.21 -2.72
C SER A 249 -0.99 28.17 -3.76
N LYS A 250 -0.36 28.15 -4.93
CA LYS A 250 -0.73 28.96 -6.09
C LYS A 250 -1.16 28.00 -7.20
N THR A 251 -2.30 28.27 -7.81
CA THR A 251 -2.79 27.51 -8.95
C THR A 251 -3.34 28.45 -10.00
N MET A 252 -3.23 28.06 -11.27
CA MET A 252 -3.82 28.78 -12.38
C MET A 252 -5.26 28.29 -12.60
N ILE A 253 -6.23 29.19 -12.53
CA ILE A 253 -7.64 28.92 -12.87
C ILE A 253 -8.03 29.92 -13.96
N GLU A 254 -8.40 29.42 -15.14
CA GLU A 254 -8.79 30.25 -16.31
C GLU A 254 -7.75 31.31 -16.68
N GLY A 255 -6.45 30.95 -16.59
CA GLY A 255 -5.35 31.87 -16.92
C GLY A 255 -5.06 32.94 -15.87
N LYS A 256 -5.73 32.89 -14.71
CA LYS A 256 -5.46 33.77 -13.57
C LYS A 256 -4.72 33.02 -12.47
N ASP A 257 -3.69 33.66 -11.92
CA ASP A 257 -3.01 33.18 -10.72
C ASP A 257 -3.92 33.34 -9.50
N VAL A 258 -4.39 32.20 -8.99
CA VAL A 258 -5.18 32.14 -7.75
C VAL A 258 -4.28 31.61 -6.64
N GLN A 259 -4.06 32.44 -5.63
CA GLN A 259 -3.42 32.04 -4.40
C GLN A 259 -4.47 31.69 -3.36
N TYR A 260 -4.39 30.50 -2.79
CA TYR A 260 -5.26 30.07 -1.69
C TYR A 260 -4.44 29.83 -0.43
N GLU A 261 -5.05 30.19 0.69
CA GLU A 261 -4.51 30.02 2.04
C GLU A 261 -5.51 29.19 2.84
N ILE A 262 -5.09 27.99 3.25
CA ILE A 262 -5.89 27.13 4.10
C ILE A 262 -5.35 27.24 5.52
N THR A 263 -6.23 27.57 6.47
CA THR A 263 -5.91 27.51 7.91
C THR A 263 -6.32 26.13 8.42
N LEU A 264 -5.34 25.40 8.95
CA LEU A 264 -5.51 24.06 9.50
C LEU A 264 -5.87 24.18 10.99
N GLY A 265 -6.77 23.31 11.46
CA GLY A 265 -7.01 23.12 12.89
C GLY A 265 -5.82 22.46 13.58
N ALA A 266 -5.88 22.37 14.92
CA ALA A 266 -4.84 21.70 15.68
C ALA A 266 -4.76 20.22 15.25
N PRO A 267 -3.59 19.72 14.82
CA PRO A 267 -3.46 18.36 14.36
C PRO A 267 -3.68 17.38 15.52
N GLU A 268 -4.36 16.29 15.23
CA GLU A 268 -4.53 15.17 16.14
C GLU A 268 -4.04 13.89 15.49
N LEU A 269 -3.56 12.98 16.31
CA LEU A 269 -3.20 11.62 15.96
C LEU A 269 -4.21 10.69 16.59
N SER A 270 -4.83 9.89 15.76
CA SER A 270 -5.45 8.65 16.18
C SER A 270 -4.48 7.53 15.80
N ALA A 271 -3.78 6.97 16.79
CA ALA A 271 -3.02 5.77 16.52
C ALA A 271 -3.99 4.61 16.37
N GLN A 272 -3.97 4.03 15.18
CA GLN A 272 -4.75 2.88 14.84
C GLN A 272 -3.90 1.64 15.10
N LEU A 273 -4.34 0.76 16.01
CA LEU A 273 -3.79 -0.60 16.12
C LEU A 273 -4.17 -1.35 14.84
N SER A 274 -3.28 -1.38 13.86
CA SER A 274 -3.35 -2.43 12.84
C SER A 274 -3.15 -3.74 13.58
N THR A 275 -4.16 -4.61 13.57
CA THR A 275 -4.12 -5.92 14.25
C THR A 275 -2.96 -6.79 13.81
N ASP A 276 -2.25 -6.45 12.73
CA ASP A 276 -1.04 -7.18 12.30
C ASP A 276 0.24 -6.33 12.16
N LEU A 277 0.25 -5.01 12.40
CA LEU A 277 1.49 -4.24 12.21
C LEU A 277 1.63 -3.07 13.18
N LYS A 278 2.70 -3.08 13.98
CA LYS A 278 3.16 -1.98 14.85
C LYS A 278 3.60 -0.75 14.02
N THR A 279 2.66 -0.09 13.36
CA THR A 279 2.90 1.19 12.66
C THR A 279 1.73 2.11 12.94
N ALA A 280 2.01 3.23 13.61
CA ALA A 280 1.00 4.26 13.87
C ALA A 280 0.80 5.17 12.66
N ARG A 281 -0.40 5.75 12.54
CA ARG A 281 -0.74 6.74 11.51
C ARG A 281 -1.20 8.06 12.11
N VAL A 282 -1.07 9.10 11.30
CA VAL A 282 -1.39 10.51 11.59
C VAL A 282 -2.56 10.91 10.71
N HIS A 283 -3.65 11.43 11.30
CA HIS A 283 -4.81 11.94 10.56
C HIS A 283 -5.19 13.34 11.08
N PRO A 284 -4.94 14.43 10.33
CA PRO A 284 -5.36 15.75 10.76
C PRO A 284 -6.89 15.86 10.79
N SER A 285 -7.46 16.16 11.96
CA SER A 285 -8.88 16.46 12.15
C SER A 285 -9.10 17.98 12.10
N GLY A 286 -10.05 18.43 11.27
CA GLY A 286 -10.49 19.83 11.20
C GLY A 286 -9.76 20.69 10.15
N SER A 287 -10.42 20.96 9.03
CA SER A 287 -10.05 22.03 8.11
C SER A 287 -11.27 22.92 7.85
N SER A 288 -11.06 24.23 7.88
CA SER A 288 -12.03 25.25 7.50
C SER A 288 -11.38 26.05 6.37
N ALA A 289 -11.99 26.01 5.18
CA ALA A 289 -11.55 26.79 4.03
C ALA A 289 -12.27 28.13 4.04
N ILE A 290 -11.54 29.22 4.32
CA ILE A 290 -12.04 30.59 4.13
C ILE A 290 -11.39 31.12 2.86
N GLY A 291 -12.14 31.11 1.75
CA GLY A 291 -11.73 31.76 0.51
C GLY A 291 -11.93 33.28 0.62
N ARG A 292 -10.85 34.06 0.52
CA ARG A 292 -10.95 35.50 0.25
C ARG A 292 -10.77 35.72 -1.24
N TRP A 293 -11.79 36.28 -1.88
CA TRP A 293 -11.72 36.79 -3.23
C TRP A 293 -11.09 38.19 -3.20
N PRO A 294 -10.22 38.56 -4.16
CA PRO A 294 -9.79 39.93 -4.29
C PRO A 294 -11.01 40.81 -4.65
N TYR A 295 -11.26 41.84 -3.86
CA TYR A 295 -12.17 42.92 -4.22
C TYR A 295 -11.53 43.69 -5.40
N SER A 296 -12.28 43.77 -6.50
CA SER A 296 -12.04 44.69 -7.62
C SER A 296 -12.20 46.14 -7.19
#